data_AF-A0A9P0KZG3-F1
#
_entry.id   AF-A0A9P0KZG3-F1
#
_cell.length_a   1.000
_cell.length_b   1.000
_cell.length_c   1.000
_cell.angle_alpha   90.00
_cell.angle_beta   90.00
_cell.angle_gamma   90.00
#
_symmetry.space_group_name_H-M   'P 1'
#
loop_
_entity.id
_entity.type
_entity.pdbx_description
1 polymer ?
#
loop_
_entity_poly.entity_id
_entity_poly.type
_entity_poly.pdbx_seq_one_letter_code
_entity_poly.pdbx_strand_id
1 'polypeptide(L)'
;MGRRKCILCGVSSEKTEATFHRFPSDKKKQEEWCTILNIDINDLPLHAFICANHFHKSDLIEGKRTRLKHSAVPSVEPFRQTDDSSDEENEINLAQEIALSHSNSKQLESRDLPRYEICFSDVLHPYLDQHISIQELFDALNG
;
A
#
# COMPACT_ATOMS: atom_id res chain seq x y z
N MET A 1 13.85 -7.00 22.61
CA MET A 1 13.08 -7.66 21.51
C MET A 1 13.62 -7.11 20.20
N GLY A 2 13.85 -7.94 19.18
CA GLY A 2 14.31 -7.45 17.87
C GLY A 2 13.26 -6.55 17.21
N ARG A 3 13.72 -5.50 16.53
CA ARG A 3 12.88 -4.59 15.73
C ARG A 3 12.12 -5.39 14.67
N ARG A 4 10.79 -5.28 14.64
CA ARG A 4 9.94 -5.91 13.61
C ARG A 4 9.49 -4.85 12.62
N LYS A 5 9.40 -5.22 11.34
CA LYS A 5 8.92 -4.35 10.26
C LYS A 5 7.79 -5.06 9.53
N CYS A 6 6.70 -4.35 9.27
CA CYS A 6 5.62 -4.85 8.43
C CYS A 6 6.10 -4.92 6.98
N ILE A 7 5.88 -6.05 6.30
CA ILE A 7 6.28 -6.19 4.90
C ILE A 7 5.37 -5.43 3.93
N LEU A 8 4.13 -5.11 4.34
CA LEU A 8 3.15 -4.44 3.48
C LEU A 8 3.27 -2.91 3.53
N CYS A 9 3.30 -2.33 4.73
CA CYS A 9 3.35 -0.87 4.90
C CYS A 9 4.68 -0.35 5.47
N GLY A 10 5.65 -1.23 5.73
CA GLY A 10 6.97 -0.83 6.21
C GLY A 10 7.03 -0.31 7.66
N VAL A 11 5.91 -0.23 8.37
CA VAL A 11 5.88 0.30 9.75
C VAL A 11 6.74 -0.57 10.68
N SER A 12 7.51 0.10 11.54
CA SER A 12 8.33 -0.53 12.57
C SER A 12 7.55 -0.69 13.86
N SER A 13 7.80 -1.76 14.62
CA SER A 13 7.24 -1.95 15.96
C SER A 13 7.64 -0.86 16.98
N GLU A 14 8.60 0.00 16.64
CA GLU A 14 8.99 1.15 17.46
C GLU A 14 8.11 2.39 17.18
N LYS A 15 7.44 2.43 16.03
CA LYS A 15 6.65 3.59 15.55
C LYS A 15 5.14 3.36 15.66
N THR A 16 4.70 2.23 16.22
CA THR A 16 3.27 1.89 16.32
C THR A 16 3.02 0.96 17.50
N GLU A 17 1.83 1.06 18.07
CA GLU A 17 1.32 0.15 19.10
C GLU A 17 0.69 -1.12 18.51
N ALA A 18 0.55 -1.20 17.18
CA ALA A 18 -0.02 -2.36 16.51
C ALA A 18 0.80 -3.63 16.78
N THR A 19 0.12 -4.76 16.97
CA THR A 19 0.79 -6.06 17.08
C THR A 19 1.27 -6.56 15.73
N PHE A 20 2.33 -7.36 15.73
CA PHE A 20 2.96 -7.90 14.52
C PHE A 20 2.79 -9.41 14.48
N HIS A 21 2.23 -9.91 13.38
CA HIS A 21 1.88 -11.30 13.17
C HIS A 21 2.80 -11.89 12.11
N ARG A 22 3.36 -13.08 12.39
CA ARG A 22 4.12 -13.86 11.40
C ARG A 22 3.16 -14.51 10.42
N PHE A 23 3.70 -14.87 9.26
CA PHE A 23 3.02 -15.80 8.37
C PHE A 23 2.72 -17.13 9.08
N PRO A 24 1.60 -17.79 8.75
CA PRO A 24 1.26 -19.11 9.27
C PRO A 24 2.38 -20.13 9.03
N SER A 25 2.57 -21.06 9.97
CA SER A 25 3.48 -22.20 9.77
C SER A 25 2.85 -23.31 8.94
N ASP A 26 1.51 -23.32 8.83
CA ASP A 26 0.79 -24.20 7.92
C ASP A 26 1.00 -23.71 6.48
N LYS A 27 1.50 -24.59 5.61
CA LYS A 27 1.86 -24.23 4.24
C LYS A 27 0.66 -23.77 3.41
N LYS A 28 -0.49 -24.41 3.55
CA LYS A 28 -1.69 -24.05 2.77
C LYS A 28 -2.17 -22.66 3.14
N LYS A 29 -2.20 -22.34 4.43
CA LYS A 29 -2.60 -21.01 4.89
C LYS A 29 -1.54 -19.95 4.58
N GLN A 30 -0.26 -20.32 4.58
CA GLN A 30 0.81 -19.43 4.13
C GLN A 30 0.67 -19.10 2.64
N GLU A 31 0.41 -20.11 1.79
CA GLU A 31 0.13 -19.95 0.36
C GLU A 31 -1.10 -19.06 0.14
N GLU A 32 -2.18 -19.28 0.89
CA GLU A 32 -3.38 -18.43 0.83
C GLU A 32 -3.05 -16.95 1.13
N TRP A 33 -2.27 -16.68 2.19
CA TRP A 33 -1.84 -15.32 2.50
C TRP A 33 -0.97 -14.73 1.39
N CYS A 34 -0.03 -15.50 0.85
CA CYS A 34 0.81 -15.10 -0.28
C CYS A 34 -0.02 -14.78 -1.52
N THR A 35 -1.02 -15.60 -1.85
CA THR A 35 -1.94 -15.35 -2.97
C THR A 35 -2.72 -14.06 -2.79
N ILE A 36 -3.31 -13.84 -1.60
CA ILE A 36 -4.09 -12.63 -1.30
C ILE A 36 -3.22 -11.37 -1.39
N LEU A 37 -1.98 -11.45 -0.94
CA LEU A 37 -1.04 -10.33 -0.93
C LEU A 37 -0.25 -10.17 -2.23
N ASN A 38 -0.43 -11.08 -3.18
CA ASN A 38 0.34 -11.15 -4.42
C ASN A 38 1.87 -11.18 -4.16
N ILE A 39 2.30 -12.01 -3.21
CA ILE A 39 3.70 -12.24 -2.84
C ILE A 39 4.10 -13.65 -3.28
N ASP A 40 5.24 -13.79 -3.96
CA ASP A 40 5.82 -15.11 -4.22
C ASP A 40 6.29 -15.74 -2.90
N ILE A 41 5.84 -16.96 -2.63
CA ILE A 41 6.23 -17.71 -1.43
C ILE A 41 7.74 -17.98 -1.37
N ASN A 42 8.41 -18.07 -2.52
CA ASN A 42 9.86 -18.28 -2.60
C ASN A 42 10.64 -17.02 -2.20
N ASP A 43 10.05 -15.84 -2.38
CA ASP A 43 10.65 -14.56 -2.00
C ASP A 43 10.29 -14.14 -0.57
N LEU A 44 9.42 -14.90 0.10
CA LEU A 44 8.96 -14.57 1.44
C LEU A 44 10.08 -14.74 2.48
N PRO A 45 10.52 -13.66 3.16
CA PRO A 45 11.53 -13.77 4.20
C PRO A 45 11.07 -14.67 5.36
N LEU A 46 11.97 -15.51 5.89
CA LEU A 46 11.71 -16.40 7.04
C LEU A 46 11.11 -15.67 8.26
N HIS A 47 11.43 -14.38 8.40
CA HIS A 47 10.96 -13.53 9.50
C HIS A 47 10.13 -12.35 9.00
N ALA A 48 9.30 -12.59 8.00
CA ALA A 48 8.27 -11.65 7.55
C ALA A 48 7.17 -11.46 8.61
N PHE A 49 6.73 -10.21 8.77
CA PHE A 49 5.64 -9.84 9.66
C PHE A 49 4.65 -8.92 8.95
N ILE A 50 3.39 -8.99 9.39
CA ILE A 50 2.31 -8.08 9.00
C ILE A 50 1.75 -7.44 10.27
N CYS A 51 1.53 -6.13 10.30
CA CYS A 51 0.92 -5.47 11.46
C CYS A 51 -0.60 -5.73 11.51
N ALA A 52 -1.19 -5.64 12.70
CA ALA A 52 -2.60 -5.91 12.96
C ALA A 52 -3.56 -5.05 12.12
N ASN A 53 -3.12 -3.89 11.64
CA ASN A 53 -3.92 -2.97 10.82
C ASN A 53 -4.29 -3.55 9.45
N HIS A 54 -3.56 -4.57 8.98
CA HIS A 54 -3.90 -5.28 7.75
C HIS A 54 -4.84 -6.47 8.01
N PHE A 55 -5.43 -6.59 9.19
CA PHE A 55 -6.45 -7.59 9.47
C PHE A 55 -7.74 -6.89 9.88
N HIS A 56 -8.87 -7.50 9.57
CA HIS A 56 -10.13 -6.98 10.05
C HIS A 56 -10.21 -7.11 11.57
N LYS A 57 -10.77 -6.11 12.26
CA LYS A 57 -10.86 -6.11 13.75
C LYS A 57 -11.61 -7.33 14.28
N SER A 58 -12.58 -7.86 13.55
CA SER A 58 -13.30 -9.09 13.93
C SER A 58 -12.40 -10.32 13.98
N ASP A 59 -11.25 -10.30 13.31
CA ASP A 59 -10.33 -11.43 13.20
C ASP A 59 -9.24 -11.40 14.26
N LEU A 60 -9.17 -10.29 15.00
CA LEU A 60 -8.30 -10.12 16.15
C LEU A 60 -9.03 -10.62 17.42
N ILE A 61 -8.33 -11.45 18.18
CA ILE A 61 -8.75 -11.92 19.49
C ILE A 61 -7.90 -11.17 20.51
N GLU A 62 -8.54 -10.27 21.23
CA GLU A 62 -7.92 -9.49 22.30
C GLU A 62 -7.73 -10.33 23.57
N GLY A 63 -6.66 -10.06 24.30
CA GLY A 63 -6.28 -10.76 25.52
C GLY A 63 -4.95 -10.20 26.02
N LYS A 64 -4.20 -10.98 26.81
CA LYS A 64 -2.84 -10.57 27.24
C LYS A 64 -1.90 -10.30 26.06
N ARG A 65 -2.16 -10.92 24.91
CA ARG A 65 -1.51 -10.68 23.62
C ARG A 65 -2.57 -10.83 22.53
N THR A 66 -2.66 -9.86 21.64
CA THR A 66 -3.53 -9.94 20.46
C THR A 66 -3.12 -11.11 19.58
N ARG A 67 -4.09 -11.96 19.24
CA ARG A 67 -3.92 -13.13 18.37
C ARG A 67 -4.86 -13.04 17.18
N LEU A 68 -4.52 -13.73 16.11
CA LEU A 68 -5.40 -13.89 14.97
C LEU A 68 -6.27 -15.13 15.14
N LYS A 69 -7.53 -15.05 14.70
CA LYS A 69 -8.38 -16.22 14.49
C LYS A 69 -7.71 -17.19 13.52
N HIS A 70 -8.06 -18.48 13.62
CA HIS A 70 -7.52 -19.47 12.69
C HIS A 70 -7.90 -19.17 11.24
N SER A 71 -9.04 -18.52 10.99
CA SER A 71 -9.57 -18.18 9.67
C SER A 71 -9.14 -16.81 9.18
N ALA A 72 -8.39 -16.06 10.00
CA ALA A 72 -7.98 -14.71 9.65
C ALA A 72 -7.05 -14.72 8.43
N VAL A 73 -7.35 -13.84 7.49
CA VAL A 73 -6.53 -13.52 6.32
C VAL A 73 -6.26 -12.02 6.30
N PRO A 74 -5.13 -11.57 5.76
CA PRO A 74 -4.84 -10.15 5.63
C PRO A 74 -5.81 -9.51 4.63
N SER A 75 -6.18 -8.26 4.87
CA SER A 75 -6.92 -7.42 3.94
C SER A 75 -5.96 -6.77 2.95
N VAL A 76 -6.38 -6.72 1.69
CA VAL A 76 -5.62 -6.11 0.58
C VAL A 76 -5.72 -4.57 0.59
N GLU A 77 -6.59 -4.00 1.44
CA GLU A 77 -6.84 -2.57 1.40
C GLU A 77 -5.57 -1.76 1.75
N PRO A 78 -5.19 -0.79 0.90
CA PRO A 78 -4.02 0.04 1.15
C PRO A 78 -4.28 0.88 2.40
N PHE A 79 -3.54 0.58 3.46
CA PHE A 79 -3.50 1.41 4.65
C PHE A 79 -2.87 2.75 4.28
N ARG A 80 -3.67 3.82 4.21
CA ARG A 80 -3.17 5.18 4.13
C ARG A 80 -2.54 5.50 5.48
N GLN A 81 -1.21 5.57 5.52
CA GLN A 81 -0.54 6.26 6.62
C GLN A 81 -1.02 7.71 6.51
N THR A 82 -1.86 8.16 7.44
CA THR A 82 -1.89 9.58 7.75
C THR A 82 -0.58 9.79 8.47
N ASP A 83 0.41 10.22 7.71
CA ASP A 83 1.67 10.68 8.26
C ASP A 83 1.28 11.82 9.18
N ASP A 84 1.24 11.54 10.48
CA ASP A 84 1.10 12.52 11.57
C ASP A 84 2.39 13.34 11.59
N SER A 85 2.59 14.08 10.51
CA SER A 85 3.47 15.22 10.40
C SER A 85 2.60 16.34 10.91
N SER A 86 2.68 16.56 12.22
CA SER A 86 2.24 17.74 12.91
C SER A 86 2.55 18.99 12.09
N ASP A 87 1.56 19.53 11.38
CA ASP A 87 1.50 20.88 10.79
C ASP A 87 0.05 21.17 10.32
N GLU A 88 -0.95 21.00 11.19
CA GLU A 88 -2.30 21.56 10.97
C GLU A 88 -2.63 22.61 12.04
N GLU A 89 -1.92 23.74 11.97
CA GLU A 89 -2.37 24.98 12.60
C GLU A 89 -2.13 26.18 11.65
N ASN A 90 -2.78 26.23 10.47
CA ASN A 90 -3.03 27.55 9.85
C ASN A 90 -4.11 27.66 8.75
N GLU A 91 -5.13 26.80 8.70
CA GLU A 91 -6.22 26.92 7.70
C GLU A 91 -7.43 27.75 8.18
N ILE A 92 -7.24 28.74 9.06
CA ILE A 92 -8.35 29.65 9.46
C ILE A 92 -8.16 31.10 8.96
N ASN A 93 -6.99 31.51 8.46
CA ASN A 93 -6.75 32.91 8.09
C ASN A 93 -6.93 33.29 6.61
N LEU A 94 -7.14 32.35 5.68
CA LEU A 94 -7.15 32.69 4.24
C LEU A 94 -8.51 33.21 3.70
N ALA A 95 -9.61 32.98 4.42
CA ALA A 95 -10.93 33.45 3.98
C ALA A 95 -11.19 34.95 4.23
N GLN A 96 -10.39 35.61 5.08
CA GLN A 96 -10.61 37.00 5.48
C GLN A 96 -9.79 38.03 4.67
N GLU A 97 -8.70 37.63 3.99
CA GLU A 97 -7.84 38.55 3.22
C GLU A 97 -8.20 38.69 1.73
N ILE A 98 -8.97 37.76 1.15
CA ILE A 98 -9.35 37.80 -0.29
C ILE A 98 -10.33 38.96 -0.59
N ALA A 99 -11.00 39.50 0.42
CA ALA A 99 -11.99 40.56 0.24
C ALA A 99 -11.41 41.98 0.06
N LEU A 100 -10.11 42.23 0.26
CA LEU A 100 -9.58 43.59 0.45
C LEU A 100 -8.53 44.12 -0.55
N SER A 101 -8.17 43.42 -1.63
CA SER A 101 -7.09 43.92 -2.52
C SER A 101 -7.34 43.81 -4.03
N HIS A 102 -8.58 44.00 -4.48
CA HIS A 102 -8.93 44.24 -5.90
C HIS A 102 -8.42 45.59 -6.47
N SER A 103 -7.18 46.00 -6.20
CA SER A 103 -6.58 47.15 -6.91
C SER A 103 -5.05 47.13 -6.88
N ASN A 104 -4.43 46.37 -7.79
CA ASN A 104 -3.39 46.88 -8.69
C ASN A 104 -2.87 45.77 -9.61
N SER A 105 -3.22 45.88 -10.89
CA SER A 105 -2.61 45.15 -11.98
C SER A 105 -1.13 45.52 -12.13
N LYS A 106 -0.22 44.54 -12.19
CA LYS A 106 0.79 44.35 -13.26
C LYS A 106 1.83 43.26 -12.94
N GLN A 107 1.98 42.35 -13.92
CA GLN A 107 3.16 41.60 -14.37
C GLN A 107 3.76 40.42 -13.57
N LEU A 108 3.56 39.23 -14.16
CA LEU A 108 4.48 38.10 -14.45
C LEU A 108 5.57 37.72 -13.43
N GLU A 109 5.52 36.47 -12.93
CA GLU A 109 6.54 35.46 -13.24
C GLU A 109 6.11 34.04 -12.82
N SER A 110 6.68 33.07 -13.53
CA SER A 110 6.40 31.63 -13.60
C SER A 110 6.63 30.83 -12.32
N ARG A 111 5.79 29.82 -12.06
CA ARG A 111 6.15 28.42 -11.74
C ARG A 111 4.93 27.54 -11.49
N ASP A 112 5.10 26.29 -11.89
CA ASP A 112 4.10 25.32 -12.31
C ASP A 112 3.27 24.70 -11.17
N LEU A 113 1.98 24.50 -11.43
CA LEU A 113 1.06 23.66 -10.66
C LEU A 113 1.45 22.19 -10.81
N PRO A 114 1.53 21.37 -9.75
CA PRO A 114 1.50 19.93 -9.91
C PRO A 114 0.08 19.52 -10.30
N ARG A 115 -0.08 19.24 -11.59
CA ARG A 115 -1.22 18.57 -12.19
C ARG A 115 -1.38 17.21 -11.53
N TYR A 116 -2.33 17.08 -10.60
CA TYR A 116 -2.89 15.79 -10.23
C TYR A 116 -3.69 15.27 -11.43
N GLU A 117 -2.99 14.55 -12.31
CA GLU A 117 -3.61 13.59 -13.21
C GLU A 117 -2.92 12.25 -12.99
N ILE A 118 -3.65 11.36 -12.33
CA ILE A 118 -3.31 9.94 -12.34
C ILE A 118 -3.79 9.40 -13.69
N CYS A 119 -2.87 9.13 -14.61
CA CYS A 119 -3.15 8.30 -15.78
C CYS A 119 -3.48 6.87 -15.31
N PHE A 120 -4.69 6.41 -15.58
CA PHE A 120 -5.19 5.07 -15.24
C PHE A 120 -4.58 3.95 -16.11
N SER A 121 -3.50 4.22 -16.85
CA SER A 121 -2.86 3.29 -17.78
C SER A 121 -1.44 2.83 -17.40
N ASP A 122 -0.84 3.37 -16.34
CA ASP A 122 0.58 3.08 -16.02
C ASP A 122 0.81 2.08 -14.88
N VAL A 123 -0.20 1.29 -14.50
CA VAL A 123 -0.04 0.16 -13.55
C VAL A 123 -0.30 -1.19 -14.22
N LEU A 124 0.03 -1.29 -15.50
CA LEU A 124 0.10 -2.56 -16.21
C LEU A 124 1.41 -2.61 -17.01
N HIS A 125 2.20 -3.64 -16.70
CA HIS A 125 3.40 -4.13 -17.39
C HIS A 125 4.74 -3.44 -17.09
N PRO A 126 5.65 -4.20 -16.46
CA PRO A 126 6.41 -5.14 -17.28
C PRO A 126 6.70 -6.50 -16.60
N TYR A 127 5.90 -7.53 -16.92
CA TYR A 127 6.41 -8.91 -17.09
C TYR A 127 5.45 -9.74 -17.99
N LEU A 128 5.30 -9.29 -19.24
CA LEU A 128 4.99 -10.16 -20.38
C LEU A 128 6.17 -9.97 -21.33
N ASP A 129 7.19 -10.80 -21.17
CA ASP A 129 8.14 -11.07 -22.24
C ASP A 129 8.23 -12.58 -22.46
N GLN A 130 7.14 -13.12 -23.00
CA GLN A 130 7.19 -14.32 -23.82
C GLN A 130 6.54 -13.97 -25.16
N HIS A 131 7.30 -13.30 -26.01
CA HIS A 131 7.00 -13.20 -27.43
C HIS A 131 6.98 -14.61 -28.04
N ILE A 132 5.78 -15.15 -28.29
CA ILE A 132 5.55 -16.00 -29.46
C ILE A 132 4.71 -15.16 -30.42
N SER A 133 5.24 -14.95 -31.62
CA SER A 133 4.57 -14.21 -32.68
C SER A 133 3.30 -14.95 -33.08
N ILE A 134 2.16 -14.25 -33.14
CA ILE A 134 0.89 -14.82 -33.66
C ILE A 134 1.06 -15.33 -35.10
N GLN A 135 2.09 -14.87 -35.82
CA GLN A 135 2.43 -15.38 -37.15
C GLN A 135 2.91 -16.84 -37.12
N GLU A 136 3.62 -17.29 -36.06
CA GLU A 136 4.13 -18.67 -35.95
C GLU A 136 3.05 -19.67 -35.51
N LEU A 137 2.00 -19.21 -34.82
CA LEU A 137 0.85 -20.06 -34.45
C LEU A 137 -0.06 -20.37 -35.65
N PHE A 138 -0.11 -19.49 -36.65
CA PHE A 138 -0.89 -19.73 -37.86
C PHE A 138 -0.22 -20.74 -38.81
N ASP A 139 1.11 -20.79 -38.81
CA ASP A 139 1.90 -21.74 -39.61
C ASP A 139 1.88 -23.16 -39.01
N ALA A 140 1.69 -23.30 -37.69
CA ALA A 140 1.63 -24.61 -37.01
C ALA A 140 0.26 -25.32 -37.10
N LEU A 141 -0.80 -24.63 -37.54
CA LEU A 141 -2.15 -25.20 -37.68
C LEU A 141 -2.58 -25.44 -39.14
N ASN A 142 -1.79 -24.99 -40.11
CA ASN A 142 -2.06 -25.17 -41.54
C ASN A 142 -0.95 -25.94 -42.28
N GLY A 143 -0.05 -26.61 -41.54
CA GLY A 143 0.98 -27.52 -42.05
C GLY A 143 0.63 -28.97 -41.80
#